data_AF-A0A0S8G0Q5-F1
#
_entry.id   AF-A0A0S8G0Q5-F1
#
_cell.length_a   1.000
_cell.length_b   1.000
_cell.length_c   1.000
_cell.angle_alpha   90.00
_cell.angle_beta   90.00
_cell.angle_gamma   90.00
#
_symmetry.space_group_name_H-M   'P 1'
#
loop_
_entity.id
_entity.type
_entity.pdbx_description
1 polymer ?
#
loop_
_entity_poly.entity_id
_entity_poly.type
_entity_poly.pdbx_seq_one_letter_code
_entity_poly.pdbx_strand_id
1 'polypeptide(L)'
;TLNAVTGVFEWTPTYQQAGLYTVTFIAMDHGSPALADTEQTDIRVTDVVGVEDVEDGDEGPEIPLTRYLAQNYPNPFRSATTIEYGLVAPTHVSLRIYDVRGAFVRALVNEELGAGHHRASWDGRDGRGHRVGSGIYFCRIEAGDFTETRRMVILR
;
A
#
# COMPACT_ATOMS: atom_id res chain seq x y z
N THR A 1 1.89 -6.43 26.75
CA THR A 1 1.79 -5.57 27.96
C THR A 1 2.45 -4.24 27.67
N LEU A 2 1.90 -3.14 28.19
CA LEU A 2 2.49 -1.80 28.05
C LEU A 2 3.38 -1.50 29.26
N ASN A 3 4.64 -1.13 29.01
CA ASN A 3 5.53 -0.63 30.05
C ASN A 3 5.35 0.89 30.20
N ALA A 4 4.83 1.32 31.34
CA ALA A 4 4.54 2.73 31.61
C ALA A 4 5.79 3.63 31.77
N VAL A 5 6.98 3.05 31.98
CA VAL A 5 8.25 3.79 32.12
C VAL A 5 8.94 3.96 30.78
N THR A 6 8.97 2.91 29.95
CA THR A 6 9.67 2.93 28.66
C THR A 6 8.75 3.26 27.48
N GLY A 7 7.44 3.22 27.66
CA GLY A 7 6.46 3.38 26.58
C GLY A 7 6.38 2.19 25.62
N VAL A 8 7.12 1.09 25.89
CA VAL A 8 7.14 -0.08 25.00
C VAL A 8 5.89 -0.93 25.24
N PHE A 9 5.17 -1.20 24.16
CA PHE A 9 4.11 -2.20 24.11
C PHE A 9 4.65 -3.48 23.45
N GLU A 10 4.64 -4.60 24.16
CA GLU A 10 5.04 -5.91 23.62
C GLU A 10 3.84 -6.85 23.51
N TRP A 11 3.72 -7.54 22.38
CA TRP A 11 2.70 -8.55 22.15
C TRP A 11 3.20 -9.63 21.20
N THR A 12 2.99 -10.90 21.54
CA THR A 12 3.31 -12.06 20.71
C THR A 12 2.01 -12.81 20.39
N PRO A 13 1.28 -12.43 19.34
CA PRO A 13 0.01 -13.08 18.99
C PRO A 13 0.20 -14.53 18.50
N THR A 14 -0.84 -15.34 18.64
CA THR A 14 -0.96 -16.65 17.96
C THR A 14 -1.86 -16.54 16.73
N TYR A 15 -1.87 -17.57 15.87
CA TYR A 15 -2.75 -17.61 14.68
C TYR A 15 -4.24 -17.53 15.04
N GLN A 16 -4.65 -18.07 16.20
CA GLN A 16 -6.03 -17.96 16.70
C GLN A 16 -6.44 -16.52 17.06
N GLN A 17 -5.46 -15.62 17.16
CA GLN A 17 -5.65 -14.20 17.43
C GLN A 17 -5.50 -13.37 16.14
N ALA A 18 -5.63 -13.99 14.96
CA ALA A 18 -5.72 -13.26 13.71
C ALA A 18 -6.95 -12.34 13.71
N GLY A 19 -6.76 -11.09 13.31
CA GLY A 19 -7.81 -10.08 13.39
C GLY A 19 -7.29 -8.65 13.39
N LEU A 20 -8.23 -7.71 13.37
CA LEU A 20 -7.99 -6.28 13.51
C LEU A 20 -8.29 -5.86 14.95
N TYR A 21 -7.32 -5.21 15.59
CA TYR A 21 -7.42 -4.74 16.96
C TYR A 21 -7.26 -3.22 17.00
N THR A 22 -8.33 -2.52 17.36
CA THR A 22 -8.25 -1.09 17.68
C THR A 22 -7.70 -0.94 19.09
N VAL A 23 -6.47 -0.45 19.20
CA VAL A 23 -5.74 -0.22 20.45
C VAL A 23 -5.88 1.25 20.84
N THR A 24 -6.31 1.48 22.07
CA THR A 24 -6.46 2.82 22.65
C THR A 24 -5.34 3.06 23.67
N PHE A 25 -4.55 4.10 23.45
CA PHE A 25 -3.54 4.58 24.39
C PHE A 25 -4.11 5.76 25.17
N ILE A 26 -4.00 5.72 26.49
CA ILE A 26 -4.47 6.78 27.39
C ILE A 26 -3.26 7.29 28.18
N ALA A 27 -2.98 8.59 28.08
CA ALA A 27 -2.02 9.28 28.93
C ALA A 27 -2.77 10.05 30.01
N MET A 28 -2.48 9.80 31.29
CA MET A 28 -3.16 10.42 32.43
C MET A 28 -2.15 11.03 33.39
N ASP A 29 -2.43 12.22 33.92
CA ASP A 29 -1.61 12.85 34.94
C ASP A 29 -1.95 12.35 36.37
N HIS A 30 -1.14 12.75 37.36
CA HIS A 30 -1.37 12.44 38.78
C HIS A 30 -2.12 13.57 39.53
N GLY A 31 -2.84 14.43 38.81
CA GLY A 31 -3.53 15.59 39.37
C GLY A 31 -4.79 15.26 40.18
N SER A 32 -5.43 16.28 40.75
CA SER A 32 -6.77 16.18 41.33
C SER A 32 -7.62 17.40 40.95
N PRO A 33 -8.60 17.25 40.03
CA PRO A 33 -8.90 16.01 39.29
C PRO A 33 -7.79 15.68 38.29
N ALA A 34 -7.58 14.39 38.03
CA ALA A 34 -6.62 13.96 37.04
C ALA A 34 -7.15 14.22 35.63
N LEU A 35 -6.29 14.69 34.73
CA LEU A 35 -6.58 14.88 33.32
C LEU A 35 -6.02 13.72 32.50
N ALA A 36 -6.70 13.39 31.42
CA ALA A 36 -6.25 12.36 30.49
C ALA A 36 -6.43 12.80 29.03
N ASP A 37 -5.56 12.29 28.17
CA ASP A 37 -5.65 12.38 26.72
C ASP A 37 -5.60 10.98 26.11
N THR A 38 -6.16 10.81 24.92
CA THR A 38 -6.33 9.49 24.28
C THR A 38 -5.98 9.52 22.80
N GLU A 39 -5.27 8.48 22.35
CA GLU A 39 -4.96 8.24 20.94
C GLU A 39 -5.34 6.80 20.56
N GLN A 40 -5.84 6.59 19.34
CA GLN A 40 -6.21 5.27 18.83
C GLN A 40 -5.35 4.87 17.63
N THR A 41 -5.04 3.59 17.53
CA THR A 41 -4.37 3.00 16.36
C THR A 41 -4.79 1.56 16.17
N ASP A 42 -4.67 1.06 14.95
CA ASP A 42 -5.04 -0.31 14.61
C ASP A 42 -3.81 -1.21 14.50
N ILE A 43 -3.90 -2.41 15.09
CA ILE A 43 -2.91 -3.48 14.92
C ILE A 43 -3.59 -4.65 14.20
N ARG A 44 -3.01 -5.08 13.06
CA ARG A 44 -3.44 -6.28 12.35
C ARG A 44 -2.55 -7.46 12.71
N VAL A 45 -3.17 -8.54 13.17
CA VAL A 45 -2.53 -9.86 13.21
C VAL A 45 -3.00 -10.64 12.00
N THR A 46 -2.06 -10.93 11.10
CA THR A 46 -2.29 -11.86 9.99
C THR A 46 -2.02 -13.27 10.46
N ASP A 47 -2.95 -14.18 10.20
CA ASP A 47 -2.63 -15.59 10.22
C ASP A 47 -1.59 -15.85 9.14
N VAL A 48 -0.44 -16.41 9.53
CA VAL A 48 0.55 -16.91 8.59
C VAL A 48 0.44 -18.42 8.68
N VAL A 49 -0.55 -18.97 7.98
CA VAL A 49 -0.66 -20.42 7.82
C VAL A 49 0.64 -20.89 7.17
N GLY A 50 1.35 -21.80 7.84
CA GLY A 50 2.44 -22.54 7.21
C GLY A 50 1.84 -23.29 6.04
N VAL A 51 2.15 -22.85 4.81
CA VAL A 51 1.73 -23.50 3.58
C VAL A 51 2.29 -24.92 3.53
N GLU A 52 1.50 -25.88 4.02
CA GLU A 52 1.52 -27.24 3.51
C GLU A 52 0.57 -27.27 2.31
N ASP A 53 1.08 -27.80 1.19
CA ASP A 53 0.36 -27.91 -0.08
C ASP A 53 -1.05 -28.48 0.10
N VAL A 54 -2.09 -27.65 -0.07
CA VAL A 54 -3.47 -28.11 -0.21
C VAL A 54 -4.04 -27.50 -1.49
N GLU A 55 -4.21 -28.35 -2.50
CA GLU A 55 -5.02 -28.06 -3.67
C GLU A 55 -6.51 -27.96 -3.30
N ASP A 56 -7.11 -26.85 -3.74
CA ASP A 56 -8.52 -26.61 -4.07
C ASP A 56 -9.52 -26.26 -2.94
N GLY A 57 -10.15 -25.08 -3.05
CA GLY A 57 -11.32 -24.71 -2.26
C GLY A 57 -11.57 -23.21 -1.98
N ASP A 58 -11.76 -22.39 -3.01
CA ASP A 58 -12.56 -21.14 -2.99
C ASP A 58 -12.32 -20.16 -1.82
N GLU A 59 -11.06 -19.77 -1.56
CA GLU A 59 -10.82 -18.50 -0.88
C GLU A 59 -11.00 -17.37 -1.90
N GLY A 60 -12.10 -16.62 -1.79
CA GLY A 60 -12.35 -15.44 -2.61
C GLY A 60 -11.13 -14.50 -2.62
N PRO A 61 -10.97 -13.68 -3.67
CA PRO A 61 -9.73 -12.93 -3.90
C PRO A 61 -9.34 -12.14 -2.65
N GLU A 62 -8.11 -12.31 -2.17
CA GLU A 62 -7.59 -11.60 -1.01
C GLU A 62 -7.76 -10.09 -1.22
N ILE A 63 -8.67 -9.47 -0.46
CA ILE A 63 -8.92 -8.02 -0.56
C ILE A 63 -7.95 -7.32 0.39
N PRO A 64 -7.16 -6.34 -0.09
CA PRO A 64 -6.30 -5.56 0.78
C PRO A 64 -7.13 -4.75 1.77
N LEU A 65 -6.66 -4.57 3.00
CA LEU A 65 -7.38 -3.78 4.02
C LEU A 65 -7.36 -2.28 3.74
N THR A 66 -6.35 -1.81 3.02
CA THR A 66 -6.20 -0.40 2.68
C THR A 66 -5.83 -0.26 1.22
N ARG A 67 -6.13 0.90 0.67
CA ARG A 67 -5.66 1.29 -0.65
C ARG A 67 -4.17 1.63 -0.54
N TYR A 68 -3.40 1.18 -1.52
CA TYR A 68 -1.96 1.41 -1.53
C TYR A 68 -1.42 1.50 -2.97
N LEU A 69 -0.33 2.23 -3.14
CA LEU A 69 0.55 2.15 -4.31
C LEU A 69 1.94 1.71 -3.86
N ALA A 70 2.34 0.49 -4.22
CA ALA A 70 3.65 -0.03 -3.86
C ALA A 70 4.78 0.63 -4.66
N GLN A 71 5.99 0.55 -4.11
CA GLN A 71 7.18 0.88 -4.88
C GLN A 71 7.30 -0.06 -6.08
N ASN A 72 7.55 0.49 -7.27
CA ASN A 72 7.73 -0.31 -8.48
C ASN A 72 8.94 -1.26 -8.32
N TYR A 73 8.83 -2.48 -8.85
CA TYR A 73 9.93 -3.45 -8.86
C TYR A 73 10.19 -3.98 -10.29
N PRO A 74 11.45 -3.98 -10.76
CA PRO A 74 12.63 -3.41 -10.09
C PRO A 74 12.64 -1.87 -10.07
N ASN A 75 13.32 -1.27 -9.09
CA ASN A 75 13.66 0.17 -9.09
C ASN A 75 15.09 0.35 -8.56
N PRO A 76 16.05 0.86 -9.38
CA PRO A 76 15.90 1.29 -10.78
C PRO A 76 15.60 0.15 -11.76
N PHE A 77 15.00 0.46 -12.92
CA PHE A 77 14.76 -0.52 -13.99
C PHE A 77 15.37 -0.12 -15.34
N ARG A 78 15.64 -1.13 -16.19
CA ARG A 78 16.21 -0.94 -17.54
C ARG A 78 15.20 -1.06 -18.68
N SER A 79 14.46 -2.16 -18.66
CA SER A 79 13.53 -2.54 -19.73
C SER A 79 12.09 -2.30 -19.34
N ALA A 80 11.66 -2.87 -18.21
CA ALA A 80 10.33 -2.72 -17.67
C ALA A 80 10.33 -2.81 -16.14
N THR A 81 9.25 -2.35 -15.53
CA THR A 81 8.96 -2.50 -14.11
C THR A 81 7.50 -2.90 -13.92
N THR A 82 7.21 -3.57 -12.81
CA THR A 82 5.85 -3.80 -12.33
C THR A 82 5.53 -2.84 -11.21
N ILE A 83 4.28 -2.37 -11.18
CA ILE A 83 3.71 -1.50 -10.15
C ILE A 83 2.52 -2.24 -9.56
N GLU A 84 2.56 -2.50 -8.26
CA GLU A 84 1.48 -3.14 -7.51
C GLU A 84 0.66 -2.09 -6.77
N TYR A 85 -0.65 -2.30 -6.72
CA TYR A 85 -1.57 -1.44 -5.98
C TYR A 85 -2.79 -2.24 -5.51
N GLY A 86 -3.40 -1.78 -4.42
CA GLY A 86 -4.55 -2.45 -3.80
C GLY A 86 -5.79 -1.58 -3.79
N LEU A 87 -6.94 -2.20 -4.01
CA LEU A 87 -8.26 -1.57 -3.89
C LEU A 87 -9.11 -2.31 -2.85
N VAL A 88 -9.72 -1.55 -1.94
CA VAL A 88 -10.63 -2.09 -0.91
C VAL A 88 -12.06 -2.30 -1.41
N ALA A 89 -12.42 -1.65 -2.51
CA ALA A 89 -13.75 -1.65 -3.11
C ALA A 89 -13.64 -1.37 -4.62
N PRO A 90 -14.64 -1.76 -5.44
CA PRO A 90 -14.69 -1.39 -6.86
C PRO A 90 -14.59 0.12 -7.05
N THR A 91 -13.66 0.59 -7.88
CA THR A 91 -13.38 2.02 -8.07
C THR A 91 -12.77 2.29 -9.44
N HIS A 92 -13.08 3.45 -10.06
CA HIS A 92 -12.37 3.93 -11.24
C HIS A 92 -10.92 4.29 -10.89
N VAL A 93 -9.97 3.56 -11.45
CA VAL A 93 -8.54 3.77 -11.23
C VAL A 93 -7.92 4.52 -12.39
N SER A 94 -7.20 5.58 -12.08
CA SER A 94 -6.29 6.25 -12.99
C SER A 94 -4.85 6.09 -12.50
N LEU A 95 -4.08 5.23 -13.17
CA LEU A 95 -2.64 5.04 -12.92
C LEU A 95 -1.84 5.70 -14.05
N ARG A 96 -1.13 6.79 -13.74
CA ARG A 96 -0.45 7.63 -14.74
C ARG A 96 1.02 7.85 -14.40
N ILE A 97 1.84 7.95 -15.43
CA ILE A 97 3.27 8.26 -15.34
C ILE A 97 3.52 9.72 -15.75
N TYR A 98 4.37 10.39 -14.98
CA TYR A 98 4.80 11.77 -15.18
C TYR A 98 6.33 11.88 -15.18
N ASP A 99 6.86 12.86 -15.91
CA ASP A 99 8.29 13.22 -15.83
C ASP A 99 8.58 14.13 -14.61
N VAL A 100 9.85 14.51 -14.43
CA VAL A 100 10.29 15.36 -13.31
C VAL A 100 9.67 16.76 -13.29
N ARG A 101 9.13 17.23 -14.43
CA ARG A 101 8.46 18.53 -14.57
C ARG A 101 6.96 18.41 -14.29
N GLY A 102 6.47 17.21 -13.97
CA GLY A 102 5.05 16.91 -13.85
C GLY A 102 4.33 16.77 -15.19
N ALA A 103 5.07 16.68 -16.31
CA ALA A 103 4.45 16.49 -17.62
C ALA A 103 3.95 15.05 -17.76
N PHE A 104 2.72 14.89 -18.24
CA PHE A 104 2.12 13.58 -18.49
C PHE A 104 2.90 12.80 -19.55
N VAL A 105 3.31 11.58 -19.21
CA VAL A 105 4.05 10.67 -20.09
C VAL A 105 3.11 9.65 -20.73
N ARG A 106 2.35 8.92 -19.90
CA ARG A 106 1.43 7.86 -20.33
C ARG A 106 0.49 7.45 -19.20
N ALA A 107 -0.72 7.01 -19.53
CA ALA A 107 -1.60 6.26 -18.63
C ALA A 107 -1.33 4.76 -18.77
N LEU A 108 -1.17 4.08 -17.64
CA LEU A 108 -1.05 2.61 -17.59
C LEU A 108 -2.41 1.95 -17.38
N VAL A 109 -3.28 2.60 -16.59
CA VAL A 109 -4.64 2.15 -16.25
C VAL A 109 -5.55 3.37 -16.22
N ASN A 110 -6.77 3.24 -16.74
CA ASN A 110 -7.82 4.26 -16.69
C ASN A 110 -9.21 3.62 -16.86
N GLU A 111 -9.62 2.80 -15.89
CA GLU A 111 -10.85 2.01 -15.97
C GLU A 111 -11.41 1.66 -14.59
N GLU A 112 -12.65 1.17 -14.55
CA GLU A 112 -13.28 0.61 -13.36
C GLU A 112 -12.68 -0.76 -13.04
N LEU A 113 -12.10 -0.91 -11.84
CA LEU A 113 -11.53 -2.16 -11.36
C LEU A 113 -12.24 -2.61 -10.08
N GLY A 114 -12.38 -3.92 -9.90
CA GLY A 114 -12.91 -4.52 -8.67
C GLY A 114 -11.97 -4.39 -7.48
N ALA A 115 -12.47 -4.67 -6.27
CA ALA A 115 -11.62 -4.80 -5.08
C ALA A 115 -10.58 -5.92 -5.27
N GLY A 116 -9.40 -5.75 -4.68
CA GLY A 116 -8.32 -6.74 -4.75
C GLY A 116 -6.94 -6.13 -5.03
N HIS A 117 -5.98 -7.02 -5.22
CA HIS A 117 -4.61 -6.69 -5.62
C HIS A 117 -4.49 -6.61 -7.14
N HIS A 118 -3.86 -5.55 -7.61
CA HIS A 118 -3.70 -5.26 -9.04
C HIS A 118 -2.25 -5.00 -9.40
N ARG A 119 -1.90 -5.26 -10.66
CA ARG A 119 -0.57 -5.06 -11.22
C ARG A 119 -0.65 -4.33 -12.56
N ALA A 120 0.22 -3.35 -12.74
CA ALA A 120 0.44 -2.70 -14.03
C ALA A 120 1.93 -2.79 -14.39
N SER A 121 2.23 -3.00 -15.67
CA SER A 121 3.61 -2.99 -16.18
C SER A 121 3.89 -1.71 -16.96
N TRP A 122 5.10 -1.17 -16.80
CA TRP A 122 5.59 -0.08 -17.63
C TRP A 122 6.93 -0.44 -18.26
N ASP A 123 7.00 -0.33 -19.59
CA ASP A 123 8.18 -0.62 -20.42
C ASP A 123 9.07 0.61 -20.70
N GLY A 124 8.81 1.71 -19.97
CA GLY A 124 9.53 2.96 -20.15
C GLY A 124 9.30 3.59 -21.53
N ARG A 125 8.08 3.47 -22.08
CA ARG A 125 7.62 4.22 -23.26
C ARG A 125 6.55 5.25 -22.92
N ASP A 126 6.49 6.31 -23.72
CA ASP A 126 5.46 7.35 -23.67
C ASP A 126 4.15 6.91 -24.36
N GLY A 127 3.13 7.77 -24.30
CA GLY A 127 1.83 7.54 -24.96
C GLY A 127 1.92 7.20 -26.45
N ARG A 128 2.96 7.67 -27.15
CA ARG A 128 3.18 7.46 -28.59
C ARG A 128 4.02 6.21 -28.89
N GLY A 129 4.47 5.49 -27.87
CA GLY A 129 5.30 4.30 -28.00
C GLY A 129 6.80 4.60 -28.15
N HIS A 130 7.24 5.85 -27.98
CA HIS A 130 8.66 6.17 -27.97
C HIS A 130 9.28 5.87 -26.61
N ARG A 131 10.54 5.40 -26.60
CA ARG A 131 11.29 5.19 -25.36
C ARG A 131 11.60 6.54 -24.73
N VAL A 132 11.31 6.67 -23.43
CA VAL A 132 11.72 7.85 -22.66
C VAL A 132 13.20 7.81 -22.27
N GLY A 133 13.78 8.92 -21.80
CA GLY A 133 15.18 8.94 -21.36
C GLY A 133 15.42 8.19 -20.04
N SER A 134 16.69 7.99 -19.67
CA SER A 134 17.05 7.67 -18.29
C SER A 134 16.72 8.86 -17.38
N GLY A 135 16.33 8.59 -16.14
CA GLY A 135 16.01 9.64 -15.20
C GLY A 135 14.92 9.27 -14.20
N ILE A 136 14.43 10.30 -13.52
CA ILE A 136 13.38 10.19 -12.51
C ILE A 136 12.02 10.40 -13.16
N TYR A 137 11.09 9.52 -12.80
CA TYR A 137 9.69 9.57 -13.19
C TYR A 137 8.81 9.37 -11.95
N PHE A 138 7.54 9.74 -12.07
CA PHE A 138 6.56 9.58 -11.00
C PHE A 138 5.37 8.78 -11.49
N CYS A 139 5.03 7.72 -10.78
CA CYS A 139 3.77 6.99 -10.96
C CYS A 139 2.76 7.54 -9.95
N ARG A 140 1.59 7.97 -10.40
CA ARG A 140 0.50 8.45 -9.55
C ARG A 140 -0.73 7.58 -9.77
N ILE A 141 -1.34 7.13 -8.68
CA ILE A 141 -2.66 6.51 -8.68
C ILE A 141 -3.69 7.51 -8.16
N GLU A 142 -4.85 7.52 -8.79
CA GLU A 142 -6.08 8.17 -8.33
C GLU A 142 -7.18 7.10 -8.31
N ALA A 143 -7.79 6.85 -7.16
CA ALA A 143 -8.88 5.88 -6.97
C ALA A 143 -9.89 6.43 -5.95
N GLY A 144 -10.90 7.16 -6.43
CA GLY A 144 -11.84 7.89 -5.58
C GLY A 144 -11.14 9.05 -4.86
N ASP A 145 -11.25 9.09 -3.53
CA ASP A 145 -10.53 10.05 -2.65
C ASP A 145 -9.08 9.65 -2.36
N PHE A 146 -8.63 8.47 -2.79
CA PHE A 146 -7.25 8.03 -2.60
C PHE A 146 -6.35 8.50 -3.73
N THR A 147 -5.29 9.22 -3.38
CA THR A 147 -4.22 9.62 -4.31
C THR A 147 -2.87 9.34 -3.68
N GLU A 148 -2.02 8.61 -4.39
CA GLU A 148 -0.65 8.32 -3.95
C GLU A 148 0.33 8.44 -5.13
N THR A 149 1.56 8.87 -4.85
CA THR A 149 2.62 9.01 -5.87
C THR A 149 3.89 8.28 -5.44
N ARG A 150 4.49 7.52 -6.37
CA ARG A 150 5.77 6.82 -6.18
C ARG A 150 6.81 7.28 -7.19
N ARG A 151 8.01 7.56 -6.69
CA ARG A 151 9.18 7.92 -7.50
C ARG A 151 9.79 6.67 -8.11
N MET A 152 10.10 6.71 -9.39
CA MET A 152 10.72 5.63 -10.16
C MET A 152 12.00 6.12 -10.84
N VAL A 153 12.97 5.23 -11.03
CA VAL A 153 14.24 5.54 -11.70
C VAL A 153 14.44 4.59 -12.87
N ILE A 154 14.71 5.16 -14.05
CA ILE A 154 15.08 4.42 -15.25
C ILE A 154 16.58 4.56 -15.51
N LEU A 155 17.25 3.44 -15.71
CA LEU A 155 18.64 3.37 -16.18
C LEU A 155 18.67 2.77 -17.59
N ARG A 156 19.28 3.45 -18.54
CA ARG A 156 19.48 2.91 -19.90
C ARG A 156 20.94 2.99 -20.27
#